data_AF-A0A7X8U2C7-F1
#
_entry.id   AF-A0A7X8U2C7-F1
#
_cell.length_a   1.000
_cell.length_b   1.000
_cell.length_c   1.000
_cell.angle_alpha   90.00
_cell.angle_beta   90.00
_cell.angle_gamma   90.00
#
_symmetry.space_group_name_H-M   'P 1'
#
loop_
_entity.id
_entity.type
_entity.pdbx_description
1 polymer ?
#
loop_
_entity_poly.entity_id
_entity_poly.type
_entity_poly.pdbx_seq_one_letter_code
_entity_poly.pdbx_strand_id
1 'polypeptide(L)' 'MPTIKGIVLQQIGQRIYVLTEKGEFKNYYHPRSEEVGAMVVKWEYGTILSYLLWGMGLFVLAAAMFTFLMGQ' A
#
# COMPACT_ATOMS: atom_id res chain seq x y z
N MET A 1 -8.17 5.62 5.22
CA MET A 1 -6.90 5.19 4.60
C MET A 1 -6.27 4.14 5.51
N PRO A 2 -5.93 2.93 5.03
CA PRO A 2 -5.30 1.94 5.88
C PRO A 2 -3.85 2.36 6.14
N THR A 3 -3.59 2.73 7.39
CA THR A 3 -2.26 3.09 7.88
C THR A 3 -1.83 1.97 8.80
N ILE A 4 -0.72 1.30 8.49
CA ILE A 4 -0.16 0.30 9.39
C ILE A 4 0.65 1.04 10.44
N LYS A 5 0.09 1.10 11.65
CA LYS A 5 0.80 1.55 12.85
C LYS A 5 1.37 0.34 13.56
N GLY A 6 2.62 0.45 13.99
CA GLY A 6 3.29 -0.61 14.74
C GLY A 6 4.57 -0.15 15.40
N ILE A 7 5.18 -1.05 16.15
CA ILE A 7 6.44 -0.81 16.86
C ILE A 7 7.52 -1.65 16.22
N VAL A 8 8.69 -1.05 15.95
CA VAL A 8 9.87 -1.77 15.46
C VAL A 8 10.40 -2.66 16.58
N LEU A 9 10.37 -3.96 16.37
CA LEU A 9 10.90 -4.95 17.32
C LEU A 9 12.37 -5.23 17.08
N GLN A 10 12.78 -5.21 15.81
CA GLN A 10 14.15 -5.53 15.42
C GLN A 10 14.43 -5.00 14.02
N GLN A 11 15.67 -4.60 13.78
CA GLN A 11 16.15 -4.27 12.45
C GLN A 11 17.36 -5.15 12.09
N ILE A 12 17.33 -5.72 10.89
CA ILE A 12 18.43 -6.49 10.31
C ILE A 12 18.78 -5.86 8.97
N GLY A 13 19.89 -5.12 8.93
CA GLY A 13 20.30 -4.35 7.75
C GLY A 13 19.24 -3.31 7.37
N GLN A 14 18.68 -3.41 6.17
CA GLN A 14 17.60 -2.53 5.66
C GLN A 14 16.19 -3.14 5.83
N ARG A 15 16.03 -4.17 6.65
CA ARG A 15 14.72 -4.77 6.95
C ARG A 15 14.35 -4.54 8.41
N ILE A 16 13.16 -4.00 8.63
CA ILE A 16 12.55 -3.83 9.96
C ILE A 16 11.48 -4.89 10.18
N TYR A 17 11.44 -5.44 11.38
CA TYR A 17 10.38 -6.32 11.87
C TYR A 17 9.48 -5.48 12.77
N VAL A 18 8.20 -5.45 12.44
CA VAL A 18 7.24 -4.56 13.08
C VAL A 18 6.10 -5.38 13.66
N LEU A 19 5.79 -5.14 14.93
CA LEU A 19 4.54 -5.59 15.54
C LEU A 19 3.47 -4.54 15.28
N THR A 20 2.48 -4.90 14.47
CA THR A 20 1.36 -4.00 14.17
C THR A 20 0.39 -3.91 15.33
N GLU A 21 -0.40 -2.84 15.42
CA GLU A 21 -1.47 -2.69 16.41
C GLU A 21 -2.51 -3.84 16.36
N LYS A 22 -2.60 -4.55 15.23
CA LYS A 22 -3.47 -5.72 15.04
C LYS A 22 -2.87 -7.01 15.63
N GLY A 23 -1.67 -6.94 16.22
CA GLY A 23 -0.93 -8.10 16.71
C GLY A 23 -0.24 -8.92 15.62
N GLU A 24 -0.26 -8.47 14.36
CA GLU A 24 0.44 -9.14 13.26
C GLU A 24 1.91 -8.73 13.24
N PHE A 25 2.80 -9.71 13.01
CA PHE A 25 4.21 -9.46 12.71
C PHE A 25 4.38 -9.26 11.21
N LYS A 26 4.92 -8.11 10.81
CA LYS A 26 5.23 -7.82 9.41
C LYS A 26 6.67 -7.39 9.24
N ASN A 27 7.27 -7.79 8.13
CA ASN A 27 8.61 -7.37 7.74
C ASN A 27 8.52 -6.34 6.60
N TYR A 28 9.31 -5.28 6.70
CA TYR A 28 9.34 -4.25 5.67
C TYR A 28 10.77 -3.89 5.34
N TYR A 29 10.99 -3.59 4.06
CA TYR A 29 12.17 -2.84 3.66
C TYR A 29 12.04 -1.41 4.17
N HIS A 30 13.07 -0.93 4.87
CA HIS A 30 13.19 0.45 5.31
C HIS A 30 14.60 0.96 4.98
N PRO A 31 14.73 2.05 4.20
CA PRO A 31 16.03 2.52 3.71
C PRO A 31 16.86 3.18 4.81
N ARG A 32 16.25 3.62 5.91
CA ARG A 32 16.94 4.18 7.08
C ARG A 32 16.98 3.18 8.22
N SER A 33 17.99 3.34 9.06
CA SER A 33 17.98 2.68 10.35
C SER A 33 17.02 3.40 11.28
N GLU A 34 16.10 2.66 11.86
CA GLU A 34 15.23 3.11 12.95
C GLU A 34 15.66 2.47 14.26
N GLU A 35 15.31 3.14 15.36
CA GLU A 35 15.54 2.62 16.68
C GLU A 35 14.54 1.49 17.00
N VAL A 36 15.03 0.47 17.69
CA VAL A 36 14.15 -0.57 18.25
C VAL A 36 13.26 0.07 19.30
N GLY A 37 11.95 -0.14 19.20
CA GLY A 37 10.94 0.54 20.01
C GLY A 37 10.33 1.78 19.36
N ALA A 38 10.85 2.22 18.20
CA ALA A 38 10.27 3.33 17.47
C ALA A 38 8.88 2.97 16.91
N MET A 39 7.97 3.95 16.93
CA MET A 39 6.66 3.81 16.29
C MET A 39 6.78 4.12 14.80
N VAL A 40 6.39 3.14 13.99
CA VAL A 40 6.36 3.24 12.53
C VAL A 40 4.95 3.36 12.00
N VAL A 41 4.79 4.25 11.04
CA VAL A 41 3.55 4.51 10.35
C VAL A 41 3.79 4.26 8.86
N LYS A 42 3.40 3.07 8.37
CA LYS A 42 3.57 2.70 6.97
C LYS A 42 2.27 2.83 6.19
N TRP A 43 2.34 3.50 5.05
CA TRP A 43 1.24 3.61 4.09
C TRP A 43 1.12 2.31 3.29
N GLU A 44 -0.09 1.76 3.22
CA GLU A 44 -0.36 0.56 2.42
C GLU A 44 -0.49 0.93 0.93
N TYR A 45 0.63 0.80 0.20
CA TYR A 45 0.70 1.02 -1.25
C TYR A 45 -0.26 0.15 -2.06
N GLY A 46 -0.69 -1.01 -1.53
CA GLY A 46 -1.67 -1.88 -2.19
C GLY A 46 -3.00 -1.19 -2.48
N THR A 47 -3.38 -0.21 -1.65
CA THR A 47 -4.62 0.56 -1.82
C THR A 47 -4.55 1.51 -3.00
N ILE A 48 -3.37 2.07 -3.31
CA ILE A 48 -3.22 3.01 -4.43
C ILE A 48 -3.32 2.26 -5.76
N LEU A 49 -2.69 1.08 -5.84
CA LEU A 49 -2.73 0.25 -7.04
C LEU A 49 -4.15 -0.23 -7.35
N SER A 50 -4.95 -0.59 -6.33
CA SER A 50 -6.33 -1.02 -6.55
C SER A 50 -7.22 0.12 -7.05
N TYR A 51 -7.09 1.34 -6.51
CA TYR A 51 -7.81 2.50 -7.03
C TYR A 51 -7.42 2.84 -8.46
N LEU A 52 -6.12 2.72 -8.81
CA LEU A 52 -5.64 2.92 -10.17
C LEU A 52 -6.28 1.92 -11.15
N LEU A 53 -6.34 0.63 -10.77
CA LEU A 53 -6.97 -0.42 -11.57
C LEU A 53 -8.46 -0.19 -11.77
N TRP A 54 -9.19 0.18 -10.72
CA TRP A 54 -10.60 0.55 -10.82
C TRP A 54 -10.83 1.76 -11.72
N GLY A 55 -9.98 2.79 -11.60
CA GLY A 55 -10.03 3.97 -12.47
C GLY A 55 -9.77 3.63 -13.94
N MET A 56 -8.77 2.81 -14.23
CA MET A 56 -8.51 2.32 -15.59
C MET A 56 -9.69 1.49 -16.13
N GLY A 57 -10.29 0.63 -15.30
CA GLY A 57 -11.46 -0.16 -15.69
C GLY A 57 -12.65 0.73 -16.09
N LEU A 58 -12.95 1.76 -15.30
CA LEU A 58 -14.00 2.74 -15.62
C LEU A 58 -13.68 3.51 -16.90
N PHE A 59 -12.41 3.90 -17.10
CA PHE A 59 -11.98 4.61 -18.31
C PHE A 59 -12.17 3.75 -19.57
N VAL A 60 -11.76 2.48 -19.53
CA VAL A 60 -11.95 1.55 -20.66
C VAL A 60 -13.43 1.34 -20.96
N LEU A 61 -14.26 1.21 -19.93
CA LEU A 61 -15.71 1.06 -20.09
C LEU A 61 -16.34 2.30 -20.74
N ALA A 62 -15.94 3.49 -20.29
CA ALA A 62 -16.40 4.76 -20.87
C ALA A 62 -15.97 4.91 -22.33
N ALA A 63 -14.72 4.59 -22.65
CA ALA A 63 -14.20 4.62 -24.02
C ALA A 63 -14.94 3.64 -24.92
N ALA A 64 -15.21 2.42 -24.44
CA ALA A 64 -15.97 1.41 -25.18
C ALA A 64 -17.42 1.84 -25.45
N MET A 65 -18.08 2.47 -24.47
CA MET A 65 -19.41 3.05 -24.69
C MET A 65 -19.38 4.18 -25.72
N PHE A 66 -18.37 5.04 -25.68
CA PHE A 66 -18.22 6.14 -26.62
C PHE A 66 -18.00 5.64 -28.04
N THR A 67 -17.12 4.65 -28.25
CA THR A 67 -16.90 4.05 -29.57
C THR A 67 -18.11 3.28 -30.07
N PHE A 68 -18.87 2.63 -29.17
CA PHE A 68 -20.13 1.96 -29.54
C PHE A 68 -21.20 2.97 -29.98
N LEU A 69 -21.32 4.12 -29.31
CA LEU A 69 -22.27 5.18 -29.66
C LEU A 69 -21.90 5.95 -30.94
N MET A 70 -20.60 6.16 -31.20
CA MET A 70 -20.10 6.84 -32.41
C MET A 70 -19.94 5.89 -33.60
N GLY A 71 -19.92 4.58 -33.36
CA GLY A 71 -19.78 3.52 -34.37
C GLY A 71 -21.11 2.96 -34.88
N GLN A 72 -22.24 3.41 -34.33
CA GLN A 72 -23.57 3.31 -34.97
C GLN A 72 -23.83 4.55 -35.82
#